data_AF-A0A955JCF0-F1
#
_entry.id   AF-A0A955JCF0-F1
#
_cell.length_a   1.000
_cell.length_b   1.000
_cell.length_c   1.000
_cell.angle_alpha   90.00
_cell.angle_beta   90.00
_cell.angle_gamma   90.00
#
_symmetry.space_group_name_H-M   'P 1'
#
loop_
_entity.id
_entity.type
_entity.pdbx_description
1 polymer ?
#
loop_
_entity_poly.entity_id
_entity_poly.type
_entity_poly.pdbx_seq_one_letter_code
_entity_poly.pdbx_strand_id
1 'polypeptide(L)'
;LDRRTDIWSLGVTLYECLTLRRPFEAPSREGLYRQILTKEPEDVRRINPAIPAELGIVLATAMVKDADRRYATAAEFAEDLRRVRELKPIAAQPMSALLRTRRWAQRNPAIATMMSAVFVFMAAGIVWTTLKNAQLDELVTEIGAKNTELTTKTEEATANSERAAANAEQATRNMELAERNLAEAQRLADVKKLAEAKSELDALWPLGKELPPRITAFREKYSEMFARLPEHEATLAKLEGEALPYSSMDQRTDHGEARSQLARLTLEGTELDAKLDDLPDAEFDEAEARLDAIAVERKSLESELTQRKTWRYAGEDADYKTWMREVLSNLVLELRSFTDKESGALADLAKRERRSNELVRETLAAAELPWRQCSARVFRNPKYAGLTLSPQEGLIPLGPDPDSSFEEFLHWASHADGHPIPQRDAAGKLPQMDGETGVILVLLPGGTFTMGATREPAGPNHDPQAGSDQGPPHQVTLSAFFLGKYEVTRGQWARSSGRPDPSFWKAETSGNRVQAPAYSRHPVEQVSWTDCDGAFRRAGLVLPTEARWEYGCRAGTSTPWNYGADGGGFVGHANLADKSYGEGFGPTAATHDPARNDGHAVTAPVGSFAANAFGLHDLHGNVVEW
;
A
#
# COMPACT_ATOMS: atom_id res chain seq x y z
N LEU A 1 55.50 135.41 -26.67
CA LEU A 1 56.44 134.28 -26.60
C LEU A 1 55.94 133.33 -25.52
N ASP A 2 55.58 132.09 -25.88
CA ASP A 2 55.12 131.08 -24.91
C ASP A 2 56.33 130.34 -24.34
N ARG A 3 56.50 130.38 -23.01
CA ARG A 3 57.57 129.71 -22.25
C ARG A 3 57.63 128.18 -22.49
N ARG A 4 56.53 127.56 -22.95
CA ARG A 4 56.49 126.13 -23.31
C ARG A 4 57.22 125.81 -24.61
N THR A 5 57.60 126.84 -25.37
CA THR A 5 58.46 126.71 -26.56
C THR A 5 59.89 126.35 -26.17
N ASP A 6 60.39 126.92 -25.07
CA ASP A 6 61.73 126.61 -24.54
C ASP A 6 61.78 125.17 -24.00
N ILE A 7 60.68 124.70 -23.40
CA ILE A 7 60.55 123.30 -22.94
C ILE A 7 60.56 122.32 -24.12
N TRP A 8 59.89 122.65 -25.22
CA TRP A 8 59.92 121.83 -26.43
C TRP A 8 61.32 121.76 -27.04
N SER A 9 62.00 122.91 -27.12
CA SER A 9 63.38 122.99 -27.60
C SER A 9 64.34 122.20 -26.70
N LEU A 10 64.20 122.30 -25.37
CA LEU A 10 64.95 121.48 -24.41
C LEU A 10 64.66 119.99 -24.56
N GLY A 11 63.41 119.60 -24.81
CA GLY A 11 63.02 118.21 -25.09
C GLY A 11 63.70 117.68 -26.36
N VAL A 12 63.75 118.48 -27.43
CA VAL A 12 64.48 118.16 -28.66
C VAL A 12 65.99 118.02 -28.40
N THR A 13 66.58 118.93 -27.62
CA THR A 13 68.00 118.85 -27.25
C THR A 13 68.30 117.60 -26.43
N LEU A 14 67.48 117.29 -25.41
CA LEU A 14 67.66 116.08 -24.61
C LEU A 14 67.50 114.81 -25.46
N TYR A 15 66.52 114.80 -26.38
CA TYR A 15 66.34 113.71 -27.33
C TYR A 15 67.62 113.47 -28.14
N GLU A 16 68.22 114.55 -28.67
CA GLU A 16 69.46 114.47 -29.45
C GLU A 16 70.64 114.03 -28.58
N CYS A 17 70.77 114.53 -27.35
CA CYS A 17 71.83 114.10 -26.42
C CYS A 17 71.73 112.60 -26.07
N LEU A 18 70.52 112.07 -25.91
CA LEU A 18 70.30 110.69 -25.49
C LEU A 18 70.39 109.68 -26.64
N THR A 19 70.11 110.12 -27.87
CA THR A 19 70.05 109.25 -29.05
C THR A 19 71.16 109.52 -30.07
N LEU A 20 71.92 110.61 -29.89
CA LEU A 20 72.88 111.17 -30.86
C LEU A 20 72.26 111.45 -32.24
N ARG A 21 70.92 111.61 -32.31
CA ARG A 21 70.16 111.88 -33.52
C ARG A 21 69.09 112.93 -33.27
N ARG A 22 68.85 113.79 -34.26
CA ARG A 22 67.74 114.73 -34.18
C ARG A 22 66.41 114.00 -34.35
N PRO A 23 65.36 114.40 -33.62
CA PRO A 23 64.04 113.79 -33.76
C PRO A 23 63.38 114.07 -35.13
N PHE A 24 63.79 115.16 -35.78
CA PHE A 24 63.31 115.55 -37.09
C PHE A 24 64.49 115.98 -37.96
N GLU A 25 64.60 115.36 -39.14
CA GLU A 25 65.61 115.70 -40.15
C GLU A 25 64.96 115.71 -41.53
N ALA A 26 65.32 116.71 -42.32
CA ALA A 26 64.89 116.82 -43.70
C ALA A 26 65.96 117.57 -44.51
N PRO A 27 66.14 117.27 -45.80
CA PRO A 27 67.14 117.91 -46.65
C PRO A 27 66.83 119.38 -46.99
N SER A 28 65.62 119.88 -46.68
CA SER A 28 65.22 121.28 -46.88
C SER A 28 64.56 121.87 -45.64
N ARG A 29 64.69 123.20 -45.48
CA ARG A 29 64.10 123.94 -44.34
C ARG A 29 62.57 123.82 -44.28
N GLU A 30 61.89 123.85 -45.43
CA GLU A 30 60.44 123.68 -45.51
C GLU A 30 60.01 122.24 -45.13
N GLY A 31 60.76 121.23 -45.59
CA GLY A 31 60.55 119.84 -45.20
C GLY A 31 60.73 119.62 -43.69
N LEU A 32 61.71 120.30 -43.09
CA LEU A 32 61.96 120.24 -41.65
C LEU A 32 60.79 120.87 -40.87
N TYR A 33 60.29 122.04 -41.28
CA TYR A 33 59.11 122.65 -40.65
C TYR A 33 57.85 121.77 -40.78
N ARG A 34 57.62 121.16 -41.94
CA ARG A 34 56.48 120.24 -42.11
C ARG A 34 56.59 119.05 -41.17
N GLN A 35 57.78 118.45 -41.03
CA GLN A 35 57.97 117.35 -40.07
C GLN A 35 57.78 117.80 -38.62
N ILE A 36 58.30 118.98 -38.24
CA ILE A 36 58.09 119.54 -36.91
C ILE A 36 56.60 119.75 -36.61
N LEU A 37 55.78 120.09 -37.60
CA LEU A 37 54.35 120.32 -37.41
C LEU A 37 53.50 119.04 -37.44
N THR A 38 53.83 118.05 -38.27
CA THR A 38 52.90 116.93 -38.56
C THR A 38 53.40 115.54 -38.16
N LYS A 39 54.72 115.36 -38.03
CA LYS A 39 55.32 114.06 -37.73
C LYS A 39 55.57 113.95 -36.22
N GLU A 40 55.10 112.86 -35.62
CA GLU A 40 55.45 112.53 -34.23
C GLU A 40 56.89 112.01 -34.17
N PRO A 41 57.66 112.38 -33.13
CA PRO A 41 59.02 111.87 -32.96
C PRO A 41 58.99 110.35 -32.75
N GLU A 42 60.02 109.65 -33.24
CA GLU A 42 60.16 108.22 -32.95
C GLU A 42 60.44 108.02 -31.46
N ASP A 43 60.05 106.88 -30.91
CA ASP A 43 60.35 106.56 -29.52
C ASP A 43 61.86 106.37 -29.35
N VAL A 44 62.47 107.16 -28.45
CA VAL A 44 63.91 107.13 -28.14
C VAL A 44 64.43 105.73 -27.81
N ARG A 45 63.57 104.87 -27.24
CA ARG A 45 63.93 103.50 -26.84
C ARG A 45 64.09 102.55 -28.01
N ARG A 46 63.58 102.89 -29.19
CA ARG A 46 63.84 102.13 -30.43
C ARG A 46 65.25 102.40 -30.96
N ILE A 47 65.78 103.59 -30.69
CA ILE A 47 67.12 104.01 -31.14
C ILE A 47 68.16 103.61 -30.09
N ASN A 48 67.88 103.86 -28.81
CA ASN A 48 68.72 103.49 -27.69
C ASN A 48 67.87 102.77 -26.62
N PRO A 49 67.81 101.42 -26.65
CA PRO A 49 67.02 100.63 -25.70
C PRO A 49 67.42 100.77 -24.24
N ALA A 50 68.62 101.29 -23.94
CA ALA A 50 69.09 101.53 -22.58
C ALA A 50 68.38 102.71 -21.89
N ILE A 51 67.63 103.53 -22.64
CA ILE A 51 66.86 104.64 -22.09
C ILE A 51 65.62 104.08 -21.34
N PRO A 52 65.39 104.49 -20.07
CA PRO A 52 64.21 104.07 -19.29
C PRO A 52 62.88 104.45 -19.97
N ALA A 53 61.84 103.66 -19.72
CA ALA A 53 60.49 103.87 -20.24
C ALA A 53 59.94 105.26 -19.85
N GLU A 54 60.18 105.61 -18.60
CA GLU A 54 59.75 106.84 -17.94
C GLU A 54 60.41 108.06 -18.59
N LEU A 55 61.70 107.96 -18.92
CA LEU A 55 62.40 109.04 -19.62
C LEU A 55 61.85 109.25 -21.04
N GLY A 56 61.50 108.17 -21.74
CA GLY A 56 60.84 108.26 -23.04
C GLY A 56 59.47 108.97 -22.96
N ILE A 57 58.68 108.69 -21.92
CA ILE A 57 57.38 109.35 -21.69
C ILE A 57 57.56 110.84 -21.38
N VAL A 58 58.55 111.20 -20.56
CA VAL A 58 58.88 112.59 -20.22
C VAL A 58 59.26 113.38 -21.48
N LEU A 59 60.07 112.81 -22.37
CA LEU A 59 60.47 113.43 -23.65
C LEU A 59 59.29 113.57 -24.62
N ALA A 60 58.48 112.51 -24.76
CA ALA A 60 57.29 112.54 -25.60
C ALA A 60 56.30 113.64 -25.15
N THR A 61 56.16 113.83 -23.84
CA THR A 61 55.30 114.86 -23.24
C THR A 61 55.86 116.27 -23.47
N ALA A 62 57.18 116.47 -23.34
CA ALA A 62 57.82 117.75 -23.66
C ALA A 62 57.70 118.12 -25.15
N MET A 63 57.70 117.12 -26.04
CA MET A 63 57.75 117.30 -27.49
C MET A 63 56.40 117.20 -28.22
N VAL A 64 55.29 116.92 -27.50
CA VAL A 64 53.96 116.79 -28.11
C VAL A 64 53.56 118.07 -28.86
N LYS A 65 52.87 117.92 -29.99
CA LYS A 65 52.54 119.05 -30.88
C LYS A 65 51.57 120.05 -30.23
N ASP A 66 50.63 119.53 -29.43
CA ASP A 66 49.66 120.32 -28.68
C ASP A 66 50.32 120.98 -27.45
N ALA A 67 50.42 122.32 -27.46
CA ALA A 67 51.11 123.08 -26.42
C ALA A 67 50.43 122.99 -25.03
N ASP A 68 49.13 122.69 -24.96
CA ASP A 68 48.41 122.53 -23.68
C ASP A 68 48.66 121.19 -23.00
N ARG A 69 49.30 120.26 -23.71
CA ARG A 69 49.67 118.93 -23.19
C ARG A 69 51.15 118.82 -22.80
N ARG A 70 51.93 119.89 -22.98
CA ARG A 70 53.32 120.00 -22.49
C ARG A 70 53.33 120.41 -21.02
N TYR A 71 54.48 120.26 -20.37
CA TYR A 71 54.70 120.84 -19.04
C TYR A 71 54.38 122.33 -19.03
N ALA A 72 53.62 122.77 -18.02
CA ALA A 72 53.19 124.16 -17.94
C ALA A 72 54.35 125.08 -17.54
N THR A 73 55.36 124.54 -16.83
CA THR A 73 56.57 125.23 -16.37
C THR A 73 57.84 124.37 -16.57
N ALA A 74 58.99 125.02 -16.72
CA ALA A 74 60.28 124.32 -16.77
C ALA A 74 60.63 123.62 -15.44
N ALA A 75 60.07 124.12 -14.32
CA ALA A 75 60.22 123.50 -13.00
C ALA A 75 59.58 122.10 -12.96
N GLU A 76 58.38 121.93 -13.56
CA GLU A 76 57.72 120.62 -13.67
C GLU A 76 58.50 119.66 -14.57
N PHE A 77 59.04 120.14 -15.69
CA PHE A 77 59.88 119.31 -16.56
C PHE A 77 61.16 118.84 -15.85
N ALA A 78 61.83 119.74 -15.12
CA ALA A 78 63.01 119.42 -14.35
C ALA A 78 62.72 118.46 -13.17
N GLU A 79 61.52 118.57 -12.57
CA GLU A 79 61.05 117.67 -11.52
C GLU A 79 60.87 116.25 -12.04
N ASP A 80 60.22 116.05 -13.19
CA ASP A 80 60.04 114.72 -13.76
C ASP A 80 61.39 114.12 -14.22
N LEU A 81 62.33 114.92 -14.72
CA LEU A 81 63.71 114.44 -14.98
C LEU A 81 64.44 114.03 -13.69
N ARG A 82 64.25 114.75 -12.58
CA ARG A 82 64.78 114.37 -11.26
C ARG A 82 64.16 113.08 -10.76
N ARG A 83 62.84 112.90 -10.93
CA ARG A 83 62.13 111.67 -10.58
C ARG A 83 62.63 110.47 -11.36
N VAL A 84 62.87 110.62 -12.66
CA VAL A 84 63.51 109.57 -13.48
C VAL A 84 64.89 109.21 -12.92
N ARG A 85 65.73 110.21 -12.59
CA ARG A 85 67.07 109.99 -12.03
C ARG A 85 67.03 109.31 -10.66
N GLU A 86 66.02 109.59 -9.86
CA GLU A 86 65.81 109.05 -8.51
C GLU A 86 64.93 107.78 -8.50
N LEU A 87 64.55 107.26 -9.67
CA LEU A 87 63.66 106.09 -9.82
C LEU A 87 62.30 106.25 -9.10
N LYS A 88 61.78 107.48 -9.04
CA LYS A 88 60.46 107.80 -8.48
C LYS A 88 59.39 107.85 -9.59
N PRO A 89 58.11 107.58 -9.27
CA PRO A 89 57.02 107.71 -10.22
C PRO A 89 56.93 109.11 -10.83
N ILE A 90 56.95 109.20 -12.16
CA ILE A 90 56.80 110.44 -12.93
C ILE A 90 55.35 110.93 -12.95
N ALA A 91 55.13 112.22 -13.15
CA ALA A 91 53.79 112.80 -13.29
C ALA A 91 53.21 112.67 -14.71
N ALA A 92 54.04 112.55 -15.74
CA ALA A 92 53.60 112.39 -17.13
C ALA A 92 52.84 111.06 -17.40
N GLN A 93 51.74 111.11 -18.16
CA GLN A 93 50.87 109.95 -18.48
C GLN A 93 50.82 109.58 -19.99
N PRO A 94 50.73 108.28 -20.35
CA PRO A 94 50.57 107.82 -21.74
C PRO A 94 49.12 107.93 -22.28
N MET A 95 48.93 107.98 -23.62
CA MET A 95 47.60 108.06 -24.26
C MET A 95 46.85 106.70 -24.37
N SER A 96 45.52 106.68 -24.17
CA SER A 96 44.65 105.47 -24.16
C SER A 96 44.28 104.87 -25.53
N ALA A 97 44.26 103.52 -25.62
CA ALA A 97 43.97 102.72 -26.82
C ALA A 97 42.50 102.72 -27.27
N LEU A 98 41.54 102.99 -26.37
CA LEU A 98 40.10 102.96 -26.64
C LEU A 98 39.66 104.10 -27.61
N LEU A 99 40.43 105.18 -27.68
CA LEU A 99 40.20 106.30 -28.61
C LEU A 99 40.78 106.05 -30.02
N ARG A 100 41.72 105.10 -30.18
CA ARG A 100 42.24 104.68 -31.50
C ARG A 100 41.24 103.80 -32.24
N THR A 101 40.58 102.88 -31.54
CA THR A 101 39.63 101.92 -32.12
C THR A 101 38.33 102.60 -32.57
N ARG A 102 37.82 103.57 -31.79
CA ARG A 102 36.63 104.36 -32.16
C ARG A 102 36.83 105.18 -33.44
N ARG A 103 38.02 105.74 -33.64
CA ARG A 103 38.36 106.51 -34.86
C ARG A 103 38.64 105.63 -36.08
N TRP A 104 38.98 104.35 -35.90
CA TRP A 104 39.15 103.37 -36.99
C TRP A 104 37.81 102.83 -37.49
N ALA A 105 36.87 102.51 -36.58
CA ALA A 105 35.54 102.03 -36.93
C ALA A 105 34.71 103.09 -37.71
N GLN A 106 34.92 104.37 -37.45
CA GLN A 106 34.30 105.47 -38.22
C GLN A 106 34.89 105.67 -39.63
N ARG A 107 36.02 105.02 -39.96
CA ARG A 107 36.67 105.16 -41.27
C ARG A 107 36.33 104.02 -42.26
N ASN A 108 35.87 102.85 -41.81
CA ASN A 108 35.65 101.67 -42.68
C ASN A 108 34.36 100.88 -42.36
N PRO A 109 33.17 101.33 -42.80
CA PRO A 109 31.88 100.76 -42.36
C PRO A 109 31.52 99.37 -42.93
N ALA A 110 32.00 98.97 -44.11
CA ALA A 110 31.57 97.73 -44.77
C ALA A 110 32.14 96.43 -44.14
N ILE A 111 33.33 96.48 -43.54
CA ILE A 111 33.99 95.30 -42.94
C ILE A 111 33.37 94.95 -41.57
N ALA A 112 32.84 95.95 -40.85
CA ALA A 112 32.22 95.77 -39.54
C ALA A 112 30.86 95.02 -39.61
N THR A 113 30.07 95.27 -40.65
CA THR A 113 28.78 94.59 -40.86
C THR A 113 28.93 93.11 -41.19
N MET A 114 29.94 92.74 -41.98
CA MET A 114 30.18 91.35 -42.38
C MET A 114 30.64 90.48 -41.19
N MET A 115 31.49 91.01 -40.31
CA MET A 115 31.95 90.31 -39.10
C MET A 115 30.82 90.04 -38.09
N SER A 116 29.79 90.89 -38.09
CA SER A 116 28.65 90.76 -37.16
C SER A 116 27.70 89.62 -37.54
N ALA A 117 27.47 89.39 -38.84
CA ALA A 117 26.55 88.36 -39.34
C ALA A 117 27.06 86.93 -39.12
N VAL A 118 28.37 86.70 -39.28
CA VAL A 118 29.01 85.39 -39.06
C VAL A 118 28.92 84.97 -37.59
N PHE A 119 29.03 85.93 -36.67
CA PHE A 119 28.98 85.66 -35.23
C PHE A 119 27.58 85.18 -34.78
N VAL A 120 26.51 85.73 -35.36
CA VAL A 120 25.12 85.35 -35.04
C VAL A 120 24.80 83.93 -35.52
N PHE A 121 25.26 83.54 -36.72
CA PHE A 121 25.03 82.19 -37.26
C PHE A 121 25.74 81.10 -36.46
N MET A 122 26.97 81.34 -36.00
CA MET A 122 27.69 80.38 -35.15
C MET A 122 27.01 80.19 -33.80
N ALA A 123 26.53 81.26 -33.18
CA ALA A 123 25.83 81.18 -31.89
C ALA A 123 24.52 80.36 -32.00
N ALA A 124 23.75 80.55 -33.08
CA ALA A 124 22.51 79.79 -33.30
C ALA A 124 22.76 78.28 -33.49
N GLY A 125 23.83 77.89 -34.18
CA GLY A 125 24.20 76.48 -34.39
C GLY A 125 24.57 75.76 -33.08
N ILE A 126 25.28 76.44 -32.18
CA ILE A 126 25.68 75.88 -30.88
C ILE A 126 24.45 75.70 -29.96
N VAL A 127 23.50 76.63 -29.99
CA VAL A 127 22.25 76.52 -29.20
C VAL A 127 21.39 75.36 -29.73
N TRP A 128 21.30 75.18 -31.05
CA TRP A 128 20.54 74.07 -31.64
C TRP A 128 21.10 72.68 -31.28
N THR A 129 22.42 72.51 -31.35
CA THR A 129 23.07 71.23 -31.03
C THR A 129 22.98 70.89 -29.54
N THR A 130 23.15 71.87 -28.66
CA THR A 130 23.03 71.66 -27.21
C THR A 130 21.61 71.27 -26.79
N LEU A 131 20.58 71.91 -27.36
CA LEU A 131 19.18 71.56 -27.10
C LEU A 131 18.81 70.18 -27.65
N LYS A 132 19.32 69.79 -28.83
CA LYS A 132 19.05 68.47 -29.42
C LYS A 132 19.75 67.34 -28.69
N ASN A 133 20.99 67.57 -28.23
CA ASN A 133 21.73 66.56 -27.46
C ASN A 133 21.07 66.31 -26.09
N ALA A 134 20.57 67.35 -25.43
CA ALA A 134 19.82 67.19 -24.17
C ALA A 134 18.54 66.35 -24.35
N GLN A 135 17.82 66.51 -25.47
CA GLN A 135 16.65 65.67 -25.78
C GLN A 135 17.02 64.22 -26.12
N LEU A 136 18.18 64.00 -26.75
CA LEU A 136 18.69 62.67 -27.07
C LEU A 136 19.12 61.90 -25.82
N ASP A 137 19.74 62.57 -24.85
CA ASP A 137 20.16 61.94 -23.59
C ASP A 137 18.95 61.50 -22.73
N GLU A 138 17.86 62.27 -22.75
CA GLU A 138 16.59 61.90 -22.08
C GLU A 138 15.94 60.66 -22.72
N LEU A 139 15.93 60.58 -24.06
CA LEU A 139 15.43 59.41 -24.79
C LEU A 139 16.31 58.16 -24.58
N VAL A 140 17.63 58.31 -24.54
CA VAL A 140 18.56 57.20 -24.31
C VAL A 140 18.43 56.66 -22.89
N THR A 141 18.23 57.54 -21.90
CA THR A 141 18.00 57.12 -20.50
C THR A 141 16.64 56.45 -20.32
N GLU A 142 15.58 56.94 -20.97
CA GLU A 142 14.26 56.30 -20.94
C GLU A 142 14.27 54.92 -21.63
N ILE A 143 14.94 54.78 -22.77
CA ILE A 143 15.11 53.49 -23.46
C ILE A 143 15.97 52.55 -22.62
N GLY A 144 17.02 53.05 -21.96
CA GLY A 144 17.85 52.28 -21.04
C GLY A 144 17.03 51.72 -19.87
N ALA A 145 16.20 52.56 -19.24
CA ALA A 145 15.32 52.17 -18.13
C ALA A 145 14.23 51.18 -18.55
N LYS A 146 13.62 51.37 -19.74
CA LYS A 146 12.64 50.42 -20.28
C LYS A 146 13.27 49.09 -20.67
N ASN A 147 14.50 49.10 -21.20
CA ASN A 147 15.22 47.88 -21.54
C ASN A 147 15.60 47.10 -20.28
N THR A 148 16.04 47.76 -19.20
CA THR A 148 16.30 47.06 -17.92
C THR A 148 15.03 46.54 -17.26
N GLU A 149 13.92 47.26 -17.37
CA GLU A 149 12.60 46.77 -16.91
C GLU A 149 12.11 45.57 -17.74
N LEU A 150 12.32 45.60 -19.06
CA LEU A 150 11.97 44.49 -19.94
C LEU A 150 12.84 43.27 -19.67
N THR A 151 14.16 43.44 -19.49
CA THR A 151 15.05 42.31 -19.19
C THR A 151 14.70 41.67 -17.86
N THR A 152 14.45 42.47 -16.82
CA THR A 152 14.02 41.95 -15.51
C THR A 152 12.67 41.24 -15.59
N LYS A 153 11.68 41.80 -16.29
CA LYS A 153 10.40 41.11 -16.54
C LYS A 153 10.55 39.83 -17.34
N THR A 154 11.44 39.78 -18.34
CA THR A 154 11.70 38.55 -19.08
C THR A 154 12.40 37.51 -18.24
N GLU A 155 13.37 37.90 -17.41
CA GLU A 155 14.08 37.01 -16.48
C GLU A 155 13.14 36.44 -15.41
N GLU A 156 12.24 37.27 -14.87
CA GLU A 156 11.19 36.86 -13.94
C GLU A 156 10.18 35.92 -14.62
N ALA A 157 9.77 36.22 -15.86
CA ALA A 157 8.86 35.37 -16.62
C ALA A 157 9.50 34.01 -16.95
N THR A 158 10.78 33.98 -17.32
CA THR A 158 11.51 32.72 -17.58
C THR A 158 11.70 31.93 -16.28
N ALA A 159 12.09 32.58 -15.18
CA ALA A 159 12.25 31.90 -13.90
C ALA A 159 10.91 31.36 -13.35
N ASN A 160 9.81 32.09 -13.55
CA ASN A 160 8.47 31.61 -13.20
C ASN A 160 8.03 30.45 -14.10
N SER A 161 8.34 30.47 -15.40
CA SER A 161 8.06 29.37 -16.32
C SER A 161 8.85 28.10 -15.97
N GLU A 162 10.13 28.24 -15.62
CA GLU A 162 10.97 27.12 -15.18
C GLU A 162 10.47 26.50 -13.87
N ARG A 163 10.08 27.34 -12.90
CA ARG A 163 9.45 26.86 -11.65
C ARG A 163 8.12 26.16 -11.90
N ALA A 164 7.30 26.69 -12.81
CA ALA A 164 6.04 26.06 -13.18
C ALA A 164 6.26 24.69 -13.84
N ALA A 165 7.26 24.56 -14.71
CA ALA A 165 7.64 23.29 -15.33
C ALA A 165 8.14 22.27 -14.29
N ALA A 166 9.03 22.68 -13.37
CA ALA A 166 9.53 21.82 -12.30
C ALA A 166 8.40 21.36 -11.35
N ASN A 167 7.48 22.26 -11.00
CA ASN A 167 6.31 21.94 -10.18
C ASN A 167 5.35 20.97 -10.89
N ALA A 168 5.15 21.13 -12.20
CA ALA A 168 4.33 20.21 -12.99
C ALA A 168 4.94 18.81 -13.05
N GLU A 169 6.26 18.72 -13.28
CA GLU A 169 6.98 17.44 -13.25
C GLU A 169 6.89 16.76 -11.88
N GLN A 170 7.01 17.53 -10.79
CA GLN A 170 6.88 17.01 -9.44
C GLN A 170 5.45 16.60 -9.10
N ALA A 171 4.44 17.32 -9.59
CA ALA A 171 3.03 16.94 -9.44
C ALA A 171 2.75 15.59 -10.13
N THR A 172 3.28 15.37 -11.33
CA THR A 172 3.16 14.08 -12.04
C THR A 172 3.82 12.96 -11.24
N ARG A 173 5.06 13.14 -10.75
CA ARG A 173 5.74 12.16 -9.90
C ARG A 173 4.94 11.82 -8.64
N ASN A 174 4.38 12.83 -7.98
CA ASN A 174 3.57 12.63 -6.78
C ASN A 174 2.27 11.88 -7.09
N MET A 175 1.65 12.14 -8.25
CA MET A 175 0.44 11.45 -8.69
C MET A 175 0.73 9.96 -8.97
N GLU A 176 1.82 9.66 -9.69
CA GLU A 176 2.26 8.29 -9.93
C GLU A 176 2.58 7.55 -8.61
N LEU A 177 3.23 8.21 -7.65
CA LEU A 177 3.50 7.65 -6.34
C LEU A 177 2.19 7.40 -5.56
N ALA A 178 1.24 8.33 -5.62
CA ALA A 178 -0.06 8.18 -4.96
C ALA A 178 -0.87 7.01 -5.54
N GLU A 179 -0.87 6.83 -6.87
CA GLU A 179 -1.51 5.69 -7.53
C GLU A 179 -0.87 4.36 -7.11
N ARG A 180 0.47 4.31 -7.05
CA ARG A 180 1.20 3.13 -6.56
C ARG A 180 0.83 2.79 -5.12
N ASN A 181 0.85 3.79 -4.23
CA ASN A 181 0.52 3.62 -2.81
C ASN A 181 -0.94 3.19 -2.62
N LEU A 182 -1.86 3.72 -3.44
CA LEU A 182 -3.27 3.32 -3.42
C LEU A 182 -3.44 1.86 -3.83
N ALA A 183 -2.81 1.44 -4.93
CA ALA A 183 -2.85 0.07 -5.39
C ALA A 183 -2.24 -0.91 -4.37
N GLU A 184 -1.16 -0.49 -3.69
CA GLU A 184 -0.54 -1.27 -2.62
C GLU A 184 -1.45 -1.39 -1.38
N ALA A 185 -2.01 -0.28 -0.91
CA ALA A 185 -2.98 -0.30 0.18
C ALA A 185 -4.17 -1.21 -0.14
N GLN A 186 -4.63 -1.22 -1.39
CA GLN A 186 -5.70 -2.09 -1.85
C GLN A 186 -5.32 -3.58 -1.81
N ARG A 187 -4.09 -3.95 -2.21
CA ARG A 187 -3.59 -5.33 -2.12
C ARG A 187 -3.53 -5.82 -0.68
N LEU A 188 -3.01 -5.00 0.23
CA LEU A 188 -2.97 -5.33 1.65
C LEU A 188 -4.37 -5.44 2.25
N ALA A 189 -5.30 -4.59 1.81
CA ALA A 189 -6.70 -4.71 2.19
C ALA A 189 -7.33 -6.02 1.69
N ASP A 190 -7.00 -6.45 0.46
CA ASP A 190 -7.47 -7.73 -0.09
C ASP A 190 -6.89 -8.93 0.68
N VAL A 191 -5.63 -8.88 1.12
CA VAL A 191 -5.04 -9.91 2.01
C VAL A 191 -5.85 -10.03 3.31
N LYS A 192 -6.18 -8.89 3.94
CA LYS A 192 -6.98 -8.87 5.16
C LYS A 192 -8.40 -9.39 4.90
N LYS A 193 -9.06 -8.93 3.84
CA LYS A 193 -10.40 -9.37 3.44
C LYS A 193 -10.45 -10.85 3.13
N LEU A 194 -9.39 -11.42 2.55
CA LEU A 194 -9.30 -12.85 2.29
C LEU A 194 -9.25 -13.66 3.59
N ALA A 195 -8.50 -13.20 4.59
CA ALA A 195 -8.50 -13.83 5.91
C ALA A 195 -9.90 -13.77 6.58
N GLU A 196 -10.58 -12.62 6.48
CA GLU A 196 -11.98 -12.46 6.93
C GLU A 196 -12.92 -13.41 6.17
N ALA A 197 -12.79 -13.49 4.84
CA ALA A 197 -13.60 -14.36 3.99
C ALA A 197 -13.43 -15.84 4.36
N LYS A 198 -12.21 -16.29 4.71
CA LYS A 198 -11.97 -17.66 5.20
C LYS A 198 -12.70 -17.94 6.51
N SER A 199 -12.63 -17.02 7.47
CA SER A 199 -13.32 -17.16 8.75
C SER A 199 -14.84 -17.17 8.58
N GLU A 200 -15.37 -16.30 7.73
CA GLU A 200 -16.82 -16.25 7.47
C GLU A 200 -17.31 -17.46 6.66
N LEU A 201 -16.47 -18.02 5.79
CA LEU A 201 -16.79 -19.23 5.03
C LEU A 201 -17.10 -20.43 5.94
N ASP A 202 -16.34 -20.61 7.02
CA ASP A 202 -16.59 -21.67 8.01
C ASP A 202 -17.89 -21.44 8.78
N ALA A 203 -18.31 -20.19 8.95
CA ALA A 203 -19.58 -19.85 9.57
C ALA A 203 -20.79 -20.13 8.65
N LEU A 204 -20.60 -20.37 7.35
CA LEU A 204 -21.67 -20.68 6.38
C LEU A 204 -22.14 -22.16 6.43
N TRP A 205 -22.26 -22.65 7.66
CA TRP A 205 -22.85 -23.93 8.03
C TRP A 205 -23.82 -23.72 9.20
N PRO A 206 -24.74 -24.65 9.48
CA PRO A 206 -25.12 -25.81 8.64
C PRO A 206 -25.94 -25.40 7.41
N LEU A 207 -26.32 -26.38 6.58
CA LEU A 207 -27.34 -26.18 5.54
C LEU A 207 -28.67 -25.78 6.18
N GLY A 208 -29.38 -24.85 5.55
CA GLY A 208 -30.75 -24.51 5.91
C GLY A 208 -31.30 -23.24 5.24
N LYS A 209 -32.51 -22.83 5.58
CA LYS A 209 -33.24 -21.72 4.94
C LYS A 209 -32.52 -20.37 5.05
N GLU A 210 -31.71 -20.21 6.09
CA GLU A 210 -30.92 -18.99 6.33
C GLU A 210 -29.61 -18.98 5.54
N LEU A 211 -29.18 -20.12 4.97
CA LEU A 211 -27.90 -20.22 4.27
C LEU A 211 -27.89 -19.48 2.92
N PRO A 212 -28.89 -19.64 2.01
CA PRO A 212 -28.90 -18.92 0.73
C PRO A 212 -28.72 -17.39 0.86
N PRO A 213 -29.48 -16.66 1.70
CA PRO A 213 -29.28 -15.22 1.84
C PRO A 213 -27.90 -14.86 2.43
N ARG A 214 -27.35 -15.68 3.33
CA ARG A 214 -26.00 -15.48 3.88
C ARG A 214 -24.91 -15.70 2.81
N ILE A 215 -25.08 -16.68 1.93
CA ILE A 215 -24.18 -16.91 0.78
C ILE A 215 -24.25 -15.72 -0.19
N THR A 216 -25.45 -15.20 -0.46
CA THR A 216 -25.60 -13.99 -1.30
C THR A 216 -24.85 -12.82 -0.69
N ALA A 217 -25.06 -12.53 0.61
CA ALA A 217 -24.36 -11.45 1.32
C ALA A 217 -22.83 -11.63 1.34
N PHE A 218 -22.35 -12.87 1.53
CA PHE A 218 -20.92 -13.20 1.45
C PHE A 218 -20.34 -12.89 0.07
N ARG A 219 -21.01 -13.34 -1.00
CA ARG A 219 -20.57 -13.08 -2.38
C ARG A 219 -20.54 -11.59 -2.70
N GLU A 220 -21.57 -10.85 -2.29
CA GLU A 220 -21.64 -9.40 -2.48
C GLU A 220 -20.48 -8.70 -1.75
N LYS A 221 -20.26 -9.02 -0.47
CA LYS A 221 -19.23 -8.42 0.39
C LYS A 221 -17.81 -8.57 -0.19
N TYR A 222 -17.49 -9.74 -0.75
CA TYR A 222 -16.14 -10.05 -1.24
C TYR A 222 -16.01 -9.98 -2.77
N SER A 223 -17.08 -9.64 -3.49
CA SER A 223 -17.14 -9.62 -4.96
C SER A 223 -15.99 -8.83 -5.60
N GLU A 224 -15.73 -7.62 -5.12
CA GLU A 224 -14.67 -6.76 -5.66
C GLU A 224 -13.26 -7.34 -5.46
N MET A 225 -13.01 -8.01 -4.33
CA MET A 225 -11.72 -8.66 -4.05
C MET A 225 -11.48 -9.80 -5.03
N PHE A 226 -12.50 -10.65 -5.25
CA PHE A 226 -12.41 -11.73 -6.23
C PHE A 226 -12.27 -11.21 -7.67
N ALA A 227 -12.95 -10.10 -8.00
CA ALA A 227 -12.86 -9.47 -9.33
C ALA A 227 -11.47 -8.89 -9.64
N ARG A 228 -10.66 -8.57 -8.62
CA ARG A 228 -9.27 -8.08 -8.78
C ARG A 228 -8.22 -9.17 -8.98
N LEU A 229 -8.57 -10.45 -8.94
CA LEU A 229 -7.62 -11.54 -9.17
C LEU A 229 -6.78 -11.35 -10.46
N PRO A 230 -7.34 -10.98 -11.63
CA PRO A 230 -6.54 -10.76 -12.84
C PRO A 230 -5.52 -9.61 -12.71
N GLU A 231 -5.83 -8.57 -11.93
CA GLU A 231 -4.92 -7.45 -11.66
C GLU A 231 -3.73 -7.90 -10.79
N HIS A 232 -4.01 -8.71 -9.76
CA HIS A 232 -2.99 -9.30 -8.89
C HIS A 232 -2.09 -10.26 -9.67
N GLU A 233 -2.67 -11.08 -10.56
CA GLU A 233 -1.93 -11.96 -11.47
C GLU A 233 -1.03 -11.18 -12.44
N ALA A 234 -1.55 -10.10 -13.04
CA ALA A 234 -0.76 -9.25 -13.94
C ALA A 234 0.40 -8.57 -13.21
N THR A 235 0.17 -8.10 -11.98
CA THR A 235 1.20 -7.49 -11.14
C THR A 235 2.27 -8.52 -10.75
N LEU A 236 1.86 -9.73 -10.35
CA LEU A 236 2.77 -10.82 -10.03
C LEU A 236 3.61 -11.21 -11.23
N ALA A 237 3.00 -11.36 -12.41
CA ALA A 237 3.71 -11.70 -13.65
C ALA A 237 4.75 -10.63 -14.04
N LYS A 238 4.42 -9.34 -13.82
CA LYS A 238 5.38 -8.25 -14.03
C LYS A 238 6.58 -8.37 -13.09
N LEU A 239 6.35 -8.62 -11.81
CA LEU A 239 7.42 -8.83 -10.83
C LEU A 239 8.28 -10.05 -11.23
N GLU A 240 7.66 -11.17 -11.59
CA GLU A 240 8.39 -12.37 -12.03
C GLU A 240 9.22 -12.12 -13.30
N GLY A 241 8.75 -11.28 -14.23
CA GLY A 241 9.53 -10.89 -15.42
C GLY A 241 10.72 -9.95 -15.13
N GLU A 242 10.68 -9.19 -14.02
CA GLU A 242 11.78 -8.34 -13.56
C GLU A 242 12.82 -9.10 -12.73
N ALA A 243 12.51 -10.35 -12.36
CA ALA A 243 13.32 -11.10 -11.43
C ALA A 243 14.52 -11.77 -12.13
N LEU A 244 15.69 -11.67 -11.52
CA LEU A 244 16.94 -12.28 -11.98
C LEU A 244 17.05 -13.72 -11.45
N PRO A 245 17.65 -14.65 -12.21
CA PRO A 245 17.85 -16.02 -11.76
C PRO A 245 18.77 -16.08 -10.54
N TYR A 246 18.41 -16.91 -9.57
CA TYR A 246 19.16 -17.12 -8.33
C TYR A 246 20.45 -17.92 -8.59
N SER A 247 21.62 -17.30 -8.37
CA SER A 247 22.91 -17.87 -8.74
C SER A 247 23.54 -18.76 -7.66
N SER A 248 24.52 -19.57 -8.03
CA SER A 248 25.32 -20.38 -7.08
C SER A 248 26.21 -19.55 -6.15
N MET A 249 26.39 -18.25 -6.43
CA MET A 249 27.05 -17.29 -5.55
C MET A 249 26.09 -16.80 -4.46
N ASP A 250 24.83 -16.55 -4.82
CA ASP A 250 23.78 -16.13 -3.89
C ASP A 250 23.48 -17.22 -2.85
N GLN A 251 23.50 -18.50 -3.26
CA GLN A 251 23.37 -19.66 -2.35
C GLN A 251 24.43 -19.72 -1.24
N ARG A 252 25.62 -19.13 -1.46
CA ARG A 252 26.73 -19.08 -0.48
C ARG A 252 26.63 -17.85 0.43
N THR A 253 25.98 -16.79 -0.01
CA THR A 253 25.78 -15.56 0.78
C THR A 253 24.54 -15.69 1.67
N ASP A 254 23.53 -16.43 1.22
CA ASP A 254 22.28 -16.76 1.94
C ASP A 254 22.51 -17.88 3.00
N HIS A 255 23.54 -17.70 3.83
CA HIS A 255 23.73 -18.42 5.10
C HIS A 255 23.06 -17.62 6.23
N GLY A 256 21.78 -17.29 6.06
CA GLY A 256 20.99 -16.53 7.04
C GLY A 256 20.49 -17.36 8.22
N GLU A 257 20.01 -16.65 9.25
CA GLU A 257 19.36 -17.11 10.50
C GLU A 257 18.50 -18.38 10.31
N ALA A 258 17.69 -18.44 9.24
CA ALA A 258 16.79 -19.55 8.93
C ALA A 258 17.51 -20.89 8.69
N ARG A 259 18.68 -20.92 8.04
CA ARG A 259 19.49 -22.15 7.89
C ARG A 259 20.12 -22.58 9.21
N SER A 260 20.58 -21.62 10.01
CA SER A 260 21.13 -21.88 11.35
C SER A 260 20.05 -22.40 12.29
N GLN A 261 18.83 -21.84 12.21
CA GLN A 261 17.67 -22.27 12.97
C GLN A 261 17.17 -23.64 12.51
N LEU A 262 17.13 -23.91 11.20
CA LEU A 262 16.80 -25.24 10.68
C LEU A 262 17.80 -26.29 11.16
N ALA A 263 19.11 -25.98 11.15
CA ALA A 263 20.14 -26.86 11.69
C ALA A 263 19.98 -27.09 13.20
N ARG A 264 19.67 -26.04 13.97
CA ARG A 264 19.40 -26.13 15.41
C ARG A 264 18.18 -26.99 15.72
N LEU A 265 17.06 -26.76 15.04
CA LEU A 265 15.83 -27.54 15.20
C LEU A 265 16.02 -28.99 14.77
N THR A 266 16.82 -29.23 13.73
CA THR A 266 17.16 -30.60 13.32
C THR A 266 17.94 -31.33 14.41
N LEU A 267 18.93 -30.67 15.01
CA LEU A 267 19.71 -31.21 16.12
C LEU A 267 18.84 -31.43 17.38
N GLU A 268 18.05 -30.43 17.76
CA GLU A 268 17.12 -30.51 18.90
C GLU A 268 16.14 -31.68 18.73
N GLY A 269 15.54 -31.81 17.54
CA GLY A 269 14.64 -32.93 17.23
C GLY A 269 15.32 -34.29 17.29
N THR A 270 16.55 -34.42 16.78
CA THR A 270 17.28 -35.71 16.85
C THR A 270 17.72 -36.05 18.27
N GLU A 271 18.11 -35.06 19.08
CA GLU A 271 18.48 -35.29 20.49
C GLU A 271 17.27 -35.63 21.37
N LEU A 272 16.10 -35.08 21.06
CA LEU A 272 14.86 -35.33 21.79
C LEU A 272 14.27 -36.71 21.39
N ASP A 273 14.22 -37.03 20.10
CA ASP A 273 13.79 -38.32 19.56
C ASP A 273 14.63 -39.49 20.11
N ALA A 274 15.96 -39.30 20.20
CA ALA A 274 16.87 -40.32 20.75
C ALA A 274 16.69 -40.60 22.26
N LYS A 275 15.98 -39.74 22.99
CA LYS A 275 15.72 -39.89 24.43
C LYS A 275 14.27 -40.25 24.72
N LEU A 276 13.39 -40.23 23.71
CA LEU A 276 11.94 -40.33 23.87
C LEU A 276 11.53 -41.62 24.60
N ASP A 277 12.15 -42.76 24.23
CA ASP A 277 11.89 -44.07 24.83
C ASP A 277 12.36 -44.21 26.29
N ASP A 278 13.22 -43.30 26.77
CA ASP A 278 13.79 -43.32 28.13
C ASP A 278 13.09 -42.33 29.09
N LEU A 279 12.06 -41.61 28.64
CA LEU A 279 11.36 -40.59 29.42
C LEU A 279 10.20 -41.15 30.27
N PRO A 280 9.94 -40.60 31.48
CA PRO A 280 8.72 -40.88 32.24
C PRO A 280 7.46 -40.35 31.55
N ASP A 281 6.30 -41.01 31.74
CA ASP A 281 5.02 -40.69 31.06
C ASP A 281 4.65 -39.20 31.02
N ALA A 282 4.86 -38.45 32.12
CA ALA A 282 4.52 -37.03 32.18
C ALA A 282 5.45 -36.14 31.34
N GLU A 283 6.70 -36.56 31.11
CA GLU A 283 7.69 -35.87 30.27
C GLU A 283 7.63 -36.37 28.81
N PHE A 284 7.11 -37.58 28.59
CA PHE A 284 6.88 -38.17 27.27
C PHE A 284 5.89 -37.35 26.45
N ASP A 285 4.72 -37.03 27.00
CA ASP A 285 3.68 -36.25 26.31
C ASP A 285 4.19 -34.83 25.93
N GLU A 286 5.00 -34.22 26.80
CA GLU A 286 5.60 -32.90 26.53
C GLU A 286 6.70 -32.97 25.45
N ALA A 287 7.50 -34.04 25.45
CA ALA A 287 8.51 -34.29 24.44
C ALA A 287 7.91 -34.61 23.07
N GLU A 288 6.85 -35.41 23.00
CA GLU A 288 6.12 -35.73 21.78
C GLU A 288 5.48 -34.47 21.18
N ALA A 289 4.82 -33.65 22.00
CA ALA A 289 4.29 -32.35 21.57
C ALA A 289 5.37 -31.41 21.04
N ARG A 290 6.59 -31.43 21.62
CA ARG A 290 7.71 -30.63 21.13
C ARG A 290 8.28 -31.18 19.81
N LEU A 291 8.35 -32.49 19.62
CA LEU A 291 8.76 -33.10 18.35
C LEU A 291 7.80 -32.70 17.21
N ASP A 292 6.50 -32.71 17.46
CA ASP A 292 5.50 -32.25 16.51
C ASP A 292 5.67 -30.77 16.17
N ALA A 293 5.87 -29.92 17.20
CA ALA A 293 6.14 -28.50 16.99
C ALA A 293 7.42 -28.27 16.15
N ILE A 294 8.51 -29.00 16.45
CA ILE A 294 9.75 -28.95 15.68
C ILE A 294 9.51 -29.38 14.24
N ALA A 295 8.74 -30.43 13.98
CA ALA A 295 8.44 -30.90 12.62
C ALA A 295 7.67 -29.84 11.81
N VAL A 296 6.71 -29.16 12.43
CA VAL A 296 5.97 -28.05 11.81
C VAL A 296 6.89 -26.87 11.52
N GLU A 297 7.71 -26.44 12.49
CA GLU A 297 8.67 -25.34 12.33
C GLU A 297 9.69 -25.63 11.21
N ARG A 298 10.24 -26.85 11.19
CA ARG A 298 11.19 -27.30 10.16
C ARG A 298 10.57 -27.27 8.77
N LYS A 299 9.36 -27.82 8.61
CA LYS A 299 8.64 -27.83 7.33
C LYS A 299 8.36 -26.41 6.84
N SER A 300 8.04 -25.49 7.76
CA SER A 300 7.88 -24.06 7.44
C SER A 300 9.18 -23.44 6.94
N LEU A 301 10.29 -23.62 7.66
CA LEU A 301 11.61 -23.09 7.28
C LEU A 301 12.14 -23.72 5.98
N GLU A 302 11.92 -25.02 5.77
CA GLU A 302 12.28 -25.71 4.52
C GLU A 302 11.45 -25.18 3.34
N SER A 303 10.18 -24.86 3.56
CA SER A 303 9.32 -24.20 2.55
C SER A 303 9.81 -22.79 2.24
N GLU A 304 10.12 -21.97 3.25
CA GLU A 304 10.70 -20.63 3.11
C GLU A 304 12.01 -20.67 2.31
N LEU A 305 12.93 -21.56 2.69
CA LEU A 305 14.20 -21.76 1.99
C LEU A 305 14.03 -22.31 0.58
N THR A 306 12.92 -22.99 0.27
CA THR A 306 12.63 -23.50 -1.08
C THR A 306 11.97 -22.42 -1.94
N GLN A 307 11.13 -21.56 -1.35
CA GLN A 307 10.52 -20.42 -2.02
C GLN A 307 11.53 -19.30 -2.35
N ARG A 308 12.52 -19.05 -1.47
CA ARG A 308 13.62 -18.08 -1.71
C ARG A 308 14.57 -18.45 -2.87
N LYS A 309 14.55 -19.69 -3.35
CA LYS A 309 15.62 -20.28 -4.18
C LYS A 309 15.51 -20.12 -5.71
N THR A 310 14.71 -19.21 -6.24
CA THR A 310 14.55 -19.11 -7.72
C THR A 310 14.77 -17.72 -8.32
N TRP A 311 14.67 -16.65 -7.52
CA TRP A 311 14.64 -15.28 -8.06
C TRP A 311 15.31 -14.24 -7.14
N ARG A 312 15.88 -13.17 -7.69
CA ARG A 312 16.34 -11.97 -6.96
C ARG A 312 16.00 -10.68 -7.72
N TYR A 313 15.87 -9.57 -7.01
CA TYR A 313 15.73 -8.24 -7.62
C TYR A 313 17.01 -7.42 -7.45
N ALA A 314 17.24 -6.47 -8.35
CA ALA A 314 18.38 -5.55 -8.28
C ALA A 314 17.87 -4.10 -8.21
N GLY A 315 18.69 -3.21 -7.65
CA GLY A 315 18.37 -1.79 -7.46
C GLY A 315 17.91 -1.47 -6.03
N GLU A 316 17.59 -0.19 -5.79
CA GLU A 316 17.20 0.32 -4.46
C GLU A 316 15.89 -0.29 -3.93
N ASP A 317 15.01 -0.80 -4.81
CA ASP A 317 13.71 -1.39 -4.45
C ASP A 317 13.74 -2.93 -4.30
N ALA A 318 14.92 -3.57 -4.24
CA ALA A 318 15.04 -5.03 -4.31
C ALA A 318 14.28 -5.76 -3.18
N ASP A 319 14.41 -5.28 -1.94
CA ASP A 319 13.75 -5.88 -0.77
C ASP A 319 12.23 -5.75 -0.86
N TYR A 320 11.75 -4.56 -1.28
CA TYR A 320 10.33 -4.30 -1.49
C TYR A 320 9.72 -5.23 -2.55
N LYS A 321 10.38 -5.39 -3.71
CA LYS A 321 9.91 -6.29 -4.77
C LYS A 321 9.87 -7.74 -4.33
N THR A 322 10.84 -8.16 -3.51
CA THR A 322 10.88 -9.50 -2.93
C THR A 322 9.66 -9.73 -2.03
N TRP A 323 9.44 -8.84 -1.07
CA TRP A 323 8.28 -8.91 -0.17
C TRP A 323 6.94 -8.86 -0.92
N MET A 324 6.78 -7.91 -1.85
CA MET A 324 5.53 -7.75 -2.61
C MET A 324 5.21 -8.98 -3.47
N ARG A 325 6.24 -9.61 -4.06
CA ARG A 325 6.07 -10.85 -4.82
C ARG A 325 5.57 -11.98 -3.92
N GLU A 326 6.11 -12.15 -2.72
CA GLU A 326 5.65 -13.16 -1.75
C GLU A 326 4.18 -12.92 -1.36
N VAL A 327 3.85 -11.67 -1.01
CA VAL A 327 2.47 -11.27 -0.69
C VAL A 327 1.50 -11.59 -1.83
N LEU A 328 1.84 -11.18 -3.06
CA LEU A 328 1.00 -11.43 -4.23
C LEU A 328 0.93 -12.91 -4.61
N SER A 329 2.03 -13.66 -4.49
CA SER A 329 2.04 -15.09 -4.79
C SER A 329 1.07 -15.85 -3.90
N ASN A 330 1.10 -15.56 -2.59
CA ASN A 330 0.16 -16.14 -1.63
C ASN A 330 -1.27 -15.67 -1.89
N LEU A 331 -1.48 -14.36 -2.11
CA LEU A 331 -2.81 -13.82 -2.39
C LEU A 331 -3.44 -14.43 -3.65
N VAL A 332 -2.69 -14.52 -4.75
CA VAL A 332 -3.14 -15.12 -6.01
C VAL A 332 -3.46 -16.59 -5.84
N LEU A 333 -2.58 -17.36 -5.17
CA LEU A 333 -2.81 -18.79 -4.92
C LEU A 333 -4.12 -19.02 -4.16
N GLU A 334 -4.34 -18.24 -3.12
CA GLU A 334 -5.52 -18.34 -2.27
C GLU A 334 -6.80 -17.82 -2.93
N LEU A 335 -6.73 -16.71 -3.66
CA LEU A 335 -7.87 -16.24 -4.44
C LEU A 335 -8.27 -17.28 -5.52
N ARG A 336 -7.29 -17.94 -6.16
CA ARG A 336 -7.56 -19.05 -7.08
C ARG A 336 -8.24 -20.22 -6.38
N SER A 337 -7.83 -20.59 -5.17
CA SER A 337 -8.51 -21.64 -4.39
C SER A 337 -9.96 -21.28 -4.04
N PHE A 338 -10.30 -19.99 -3.98
CA PHE A 338 -11.68 -19.54 -3.85
C PHE A 338 -12.45 -19.55 -5.18
N THR A 339 -11.86 -19.01 -6.24
CA THR A 339 -12.55 -18.70 -7.50
C THR A 339 -12.49 -19.83 -8.53
N ASP A 340 -11.74 -20.90 -8.28
CA ASP A 340 -11.73 -22.06 -9.16
C ASP A 340 -13.15 -22.58 -9.41
N LYS A 341 -13.47 -22.84 -10.68
CA LYS A 341 -14.85 -23.05 -11.13
C LYS A 341 -15.41 -24.41 -10.72
N GLU A 342 -14.55 -25.40 -10.47
CA GLU A 342 -14.97 -26.78 -10.22
C GLU A 342 -14.76 -27.18 -8.75
N SER A 343 -13.60 -26.84 -8.22
CA SER A 343 -13.08 -27.24 -6.90
C SER A 343 -12.97 -26.08 -5.92
N GLY A 344 -13.16 -24.84 -6.37
CA GLY A 344 -13.00 -23.66 -5.54
C GLY A 344 -14.10 -23.47 -4.50
N ALA A 345 -13.78 -22.74 -3.43
CA ALA A 345 -14.72 -22.48 -2.34
C ALA A 345 -16.05 -21.85 -2.80
N LEU A 346 -16.02 -20.96 -3.81
CA LEU A 346 -17.24 -20.35 -4.35
C LEU A 346 -18.10 -21.34 -5.14
N ALA A 347 -17.48 -22.29 -5.85
CA ALA A 347 -18.18 -23.38 -6.53
C ALA A 347 -18.84 -24.32 -5.53
N ASP A 348 -18.15 -24.62 -4.43
CA ASP A 348 -18.72 -25.39 -3.33
C ASP A 348 -19.89 -24.67 -2.64
N LEU A 349 -19.78 -23.36 -2.37
CA LEU A 349 -20.89 -22.56 -1.87
C LEU A 349 -22.10 -22.58 -2.80
N ALA A 350 -21.89 -22.58 -4.13
CA ALA A 350 -23.00 -22.70 -5.09
C ALA A 350 -23.70 -24.08 -5.00
N LYS A 351 -22.94 -25.16 -4.77
CA LYS A 351 -23.51 -26.49 -4.53
C LYS A 351 -24.32 -26.50 -3.24
N ARG A 352 -23.76 -25.95 -2.15
CA ARG A 352 -24.45 -25.84 -0.85
C ARG A 352 -25.72 -25.01 -0.92
N GLU A 353 -25.69 -23.87 -1.60
CA GLU A 353 -26.84 -22.99 -1.81
C GLU A 353 -28.00 -23.72 -2.52
N ARG A 354 -27.71 -24.42 -3.63
CA ARG A 354 -28.71 -25.24 -4.32
C ARG A 354 -29.29 -26.31 -3.40
N ARG A 355 -28.41 -27.04 -2.71
CA ARG A 355 -28.79 -28.11 -1.82
C ARG A 355 -29.60 -27.62 -0.62
N SER A 356 -29.34 -26.41 -0.14
CA SER A 356 -30.10 -25.74 0.92
C SER A 356 -31.51 -25.36 0.48
N ASN A 357 -31.66 -24.84 -0.75
CA ASN A 357 -32.98 -24.55 -1.32
C ASN A 357 -33.81 -25.83 -1.50
N GLU A 358 -33.17 -26.91 -1.97
CA GLU A 358 -33.82 -28.22 -2.08
C GLU A 358 -34.19 -28.79 -0.72
N LEU A 359 -33.30 -28.68 0.28
CA LEU A 359 -33.58 -29.10 1.65
C LEU A 359 -34.87 -28.47 2.17
N VAL A 360 -35.04 -27.15 2.05
CA VAL A 360 -36.26 -26.46 2.48
C VAL A 360 -37.49 -26.97 1.71
N ARG A 361 -37.37 -27.13 0.39
CA ARG A 361 -38.47 -27.61 -0.46
C ARG A 361 -38.89 -29.03 -0.07
N GLU A 362 -37.95 -29.96 0.03
CA GLU A 362 -38.22 -31.38 0.21
C GLU A 362 -38.59 -31.73 1.65
N THR A 363 -37.94 -31.10 2.64
CA THR A 363 -38.13 -31.45 4.07
C THR A 363 -39.28 -30.71 4.74
N LEU A 364 -39.74 -29.59 4.17
CA LEU A 364 -40.85 -28.81 4.73
C LEU A 364 -42.04 -28.72 3.78
N ALA A 365 -41.87 -28.14 2.58
CA ALA A 365 -42.99 -27.88 1.69
C ALA A 365 -43.58 -29.17 1.07
N ALA A 366 -42.73 -30.03 0.51
CA ALA A 366 -43.16 -31.31 -0.07
C ALA A 366 -43.55 -32.32 1.01
N ALA A 367 -42.91 -32.25 2.19
CA ALA A 367 -43.20 -33.13 3.32
C ALA A 367 -44.28 -32.62 4.28
N GLU A 368 -45.08 -31.62 3.90
CA GLU A 368 -46.10 -31.04 4.79
C GLU A 368 -47.11 -32.09 5.30
N LEU A 369 -47.63 -32.93 4.39
CA LEU A 369 -48.58 -33.99 4.77
C LEU A 369 -47.90 -35.09 5.62
N PRO A 370 -46.73 -35.65 5.25
CA PRO A 370 -45.96 -36.54 6.12
C PRO A 370 -45.74 -35.99 7.53
N TRP A 371 -45.38 -34.70 7.67
CA TRP A 371 -45.20 -34.06 8.97
C TRP A 371 -46.49 -33.95 9.77
N ARG A 372 -47.61 -33.54 9.15
CA ARG A 372 -48.90 -33.50 9.84
C ARG A 372 -49.31 -34.87 10.36
N GLN A 373 -49.12 -35.92 9.57
CA GLN A 373 -49.43 -37.30 9.96
C GLN A 373 -48.51 -37.80 11.08
N CYS A 374 -47.21 -37.57 10.95
CA CYS A 374 -46.22 -37.92 11.97
C CYS A 374 -46.53 -37.24 13.31
N SER A 375 -46.74 -35.92 13.30
CA SER A 375 -47.05 -35.14 14.50
C SER A 375 -48.32 -35.65 15.20
N ALA A 376 -49.36 -36.01 14.43
CA ALA A 376 -50.58 -36.59 14.99
C ALA A 376 -50.37 -37.98 15.60
N ARG A 377 -49.51 -38.83 15.00
CA ARG A 377 -49.16 -40.15 15.55
C ARG A 377 -48.32 -40.02 16.82
N VAL A 378 -47.29 -39.17 16.81
CA VAL A 378 -46.44 -38.89 17.98
C VAL A 378 -47.28 -38.38 19.15
N PHE A 379 -48.13 -37.39 18.92
CA PHE A 379 -48.99 -36.83 19.97
C PHE A 379 -49.93 -37.87 20.60
N ARG A 380 -50.47 -38.79 19.80
CA ARG A 380 -51.39 -39.84 20.27
C ARG A 380 -50.69 -41.05 20.88
N ASN A 381 -49.41 -41.26 20.58
CA ASN A 381 -48.67 -42.40 21.07
C ASN A 381 -48.29 -42.18 22.54
N PRO A 382 -48.79 -43.01 23.48
CA PRO A 382 -48.54 -42.83 24.91
C PRO A 382 -47.05 -42.82 25.28
N LYS A 383 -46.19 -43.46 24.47
CA LYS A 383 -44.74 -43.48 24.69
C LYS A 383 -44.14 -42.07 24.73
N TYR A 384 -44.70 -41.10 24.01
CA TYR A 384 -44.17 -39.73 23.94
C TYR A 384 -44.87 -38.74 24.89
N ALA A 385 -45.73 -39.20 25.80
CA ALA A 385 -46.38 -38.36 26.81
C ALA A 385 -47.04 -37.06 26.26
N GLY A 386 -47.65 -37.12 25.07
CA GLY A 386 -48.29 -35.96 24.45
C GLY A 386 -47.35 -34.97 23.76
N LEU A 387 -46.12 -35.38 23.42
CA LEU A 387 -45.16 -34.57 22.66
C LEU A 387 -45.81 -33.98 21.40
N THR A 388 -45.73 -32.67 21.27
CA THR A 388 -46.13 -31.97 20.05
C THR A 388 -44.88 -31.77 19.18
N LEU A 389 -44.72 -32.61 18.17
CA LEU A 389 -43.62 -32.51 17.22
C LEU A 389 -43.96 -31.46 16.16
N SER A 390 -43.04 -30.54 15.91
CA SER A 390 -43.13 -29.58 14.80
C SER A 390 -42.19 -30.01 13.67
N PRO A 391 -42.50 -29.66 12.40
CA PRO A 391 -41.61 -29.92 11.29
C PRO A 391 -40.18 -29.47 11.58
N GLN A 392 -39.22 -30.37 11.40
CA GLN A 392 -37.80 -30.10 11.56
C GLN A 392 -37.15 -30.00 10.18
N GLU A 393 -36.49 -28.88 9.96
CA GLU A 393 -35.71 -28.66 8.75
C GLU A 393 -34.60 -29.72 8.61
N GLY A 394 -34.43 -30.28 7.42
CA GLY A 394 -33.44 -31.32 7.16
C GLY A 394 -33.93 -32.75 7.38
N LEU A 395 -35.13 -32.93 7.97
CA LEU A 395 -35.71 -34.25 8.22
C LEU A 395 -36.96 -34.51 7.39
N ILE A 396 -37.08 -35.73 6.88
CA ILE A 396 -38.28 -36.22 6.17
C ILE A 396 -38.88 -37.38 6.97
N PRO A 397 -40.13 -37.27 7.47
CA PRO A 397 -40.79 -38.37 8.15
C PRO A 397 -41.01 -39.55 7.20
N LEU A 398 -40.50 -40.72 7.55
CA LEU A 398 -40.70 -41.99 6.84
C LEU A 398 -41.85 -42.81 7.44
N GLY A 399 -42.37 -42.39 8.59
CA GLY A 399 -43.39 -43.12 9.34
C GLY A 399 -42.79 -44.08 10.37
N PRO A 400 -43.63 -44.80 11.12
CA PRO A 400 -43.16 -45.68 12.18
C PRO A 400 -42.64 -47.01 11.66
N ASP A 401 -41.58 -47.54 12.28
CA ASP A 401 -41.20 -48.94 12.08
C ASP A 401 -42.27 -49.87 12.68
N PRO A 402 -42.75 -50.89 11.96
CA PRO A 402 -43.84 -51.75 12.44
C PRO A 402 -43.47 -52.59 13.67
N ASP A 403 -42.19 -52.87 13.92
CA ASP A 403 -41.78 -53.70 15.07
C ASP A 403 -41.58 -52.83 16.31
N SER A 404 -40.85 -51.72 16.18
CA SER A 404 -40.56 -50.83 17.32
C SER A 404 -41.70 -49.83 17.62
N SER A 405 -42.52 -49.54 16.61
CA SER A 405 -43.55 -48.48 16.61
C SER A 405 -43.00 -47.05 16.81
N PHE A 406 -41.69 -46.84 16.67
CA PHE A 406 -41.07 -45.51 16.73
C PHE A 406 -40.98 -44.87 15.35
N GLU A 407 -41.14 -43.55 15.30
CA GLU A 407 -41.11 -42.79 14.05
C GLU A 407 -39.68 -42.68 13.52
N GLU A 408 -39.51 -42.96 12.22
CA GLU A 408 -38.23 -42.89 11.53
C GLU A 408 -38.19 -41.71 10.57
N PHE A 409 -37.01 -41.11 10.41
CA PHE A 409 -36.80 -39.91 9.62
C PHE A 409 -35.56 -40.05 8.76
N LEU A 410 -35.65 -39.68 7.48
CA LEU A 410 -34.49 -39.54 6.62
C LEU A 410 -33.82 -38.19 6.89
N HIS A 411 -32.51 -38.19 7.07
CA HIS A 411 -31.70 -36.99 7.14
C HIS A 411 -31.22 -36.55 5.75
N TRP A 412 -31.82 -35.48 5.23
CA TRP A 412 -31.65 -35.01 3.85
C TRP A 412 -30.20 -34.65 3.49
N ALA A 413 -29.48 -33.98 4.38
CA ALA A 413 -28.12 -33.53 4.08
C ALA A 413 -27.14 -34.70 3.87
N SER A 414 -27.46 -35.91 4.35
CA SER A 414 -26.66 -37.13 4.15
C SER A 414 -27.14 -38.04 3.00
N HIS A 415 -28.30 -37.72 2.40
CA HIS A 415 -28.88 -38.50 1.30
C HIS A 415 -28.20 -38.17 -0.04
N ALA A 416 -28.09 -39.11 -0.97
CA ALA A 416 -27.49 -38.80 -2.26
C ALA A 416 -28.39 -37.92 -3.13
N ASP A 417 -27.79 -36.99 -3.90
CA ASP A 417 -28.53 -36.13 -4.80
C ASP A 417 -29.25 -36.96 -5.88
N GLY A 418 -30.55 -36.72 -6.07
CA GLY A 418 -31.37 -37.42 -7.05
C GLY A 418 -31.70 -38.88 -6.70
N HIS A 419 -31.24 -39.40 -5.56
CA HIS A 419 -31.63 -40.73 -5.09
C HIS A 419 -33.06 -40.69 -4.52
N PRO A 420 -33.91 -41.70 -4.79
CA PRO A 420 -35.28 -41.70 -4.27
C PRO A 420 -35.34 -41.80 -2.75
N ILE A 421 -36.27 -41.06 -2.15
CA ILE A 421 -36.60 -41.21 -0.72
C ILE A 421 -37.14 -42.64 -0.51
N PRO A 422 -36.57 -43.43 0.41
CA PRO A 422 -36.97 -44.81 0.63
C PRO A 422 -38.45 -44.87 1.05
N GLN A 423 -39.20 -45.74 0.40
CA GLN A 423 -40.62 -45.97 0.68
C GLN A 423 -40.78 -47.28 1.45
N ARG A 424 -41.71 -47.30 2.40
CA ARG A 424 -42.06 -48.53 3.10
C ARG A 424 -42.77 -49.50 2.15
N ASP A 425 -42.45 -50.78 2.29
CA ASP A 425 -43.09 -51.87 1.54
C ASP A 425 -44.50 -52.19 2.06
N ALA A 426 -45.12 -53.24 1.50
CA ALA A 426 -46.46 -53.68 1.92
C ALA A 426 -46.54 -54.16 3.38
N ALA A 427 -45.41 -54.56 3.98
CA ALA A 427 -45.31 -54.93 5.39
C ALA A 427 -45.00 -53.72 6.29
N GLY A 428 -44.82 -52.53 5.72
CA GLY A 428 -44.45 -51.32 6.44
C GLY A 428 -42.95 -51.22 6.75
N LYS A 429 -42.11 -52.11 6.23
CA LYS A 429 -40.67 -52.09 6.44
C LYS A 429 -39.98 -51.20 5.42
N LEU A 430 -38.93 -50.50 5.85
CA LEU A 430 -38.04 -49.83 4.89
C LEU A 430 -37.25 -50.91 4.14
N PRO A 431 -36.99 -50.71 2.82
CA PRO A 431 -36.11 -51.60 2.08
C PRO A 431 -34.73 -51.60 2.72
N GLN A 432 -33.95 -52.64 2.44
CA GLN A 432 -32.55 -52.65 2.84
C GLN A 432 -31.87 -51.43 2.24
N MET A 433 -31.26 -50.63 3.09
CA MET A 433 -30.60 -49.39 2.69
C MET A 433 -29.46 -49.73 1.71
N ASP A 434 -29.27 -48.88 0.71
CA ASP A 434 -28.09 -48.90 -0.14
C ASP A 434 -27.10 -47.80 0.30
N GLY A 435 -25.96 -47.73 -0.39
CA GLY A 435 -24.93 -46.73 -0.09
C GLY A 435 -25.38 -45.28 -0.32
N GLU A 436 -26.47 -45.05 -1.05
CA GLU A 436 -26.97 -43.73 -1.43
C GLU A 436 -28.05 -43.21 -0.48
N THR A 437 -28.62 -44.09 0.34
CA THR A 437 -29.61 -43.68 1.32
C THR A 437 -28.97 -42.90 2.47
N GLY A 438 -29.63 -41.81 2.89
CA GLY A 438 -29.14 -40.96 3.99
C GLY A 438 -29.30 -41.63 5.35
N VAL A 439 -28.73 -41.02 6.39
CA VAL A 439 -28.89 -41.45 7.78
C VAL A 439 -30.37 -41.51 8.13
N ILE A 440 -30.79 -42.62 8.75
CA ILE A 440 -32.12 -42.77 9.32
C ILE A 440 -32.03 -42.50 10.80
N LEU A 441 -32.87 -41.57 11.27
CA LEU A 441 -33.00 -41.23 12.67
C LEU A 441 -34.29 -41.82 13.22
N VAL A 442 -34.24 -42.35 14.44
CA VAL A 442 -35.41 -42.79 15.20
C VAL A 442 -35.72 -41.73 16.24
N LEU A 443 -36.97 -41.27 16.32
CA LEU A 443 -37.42 -40.40 17.41
C LEU A 443 -37.65 -41.24 18.67
N LEU A 444 -36.77 -41.08 19.65
CA LEU A 444 -36.89 -41.72 20.94
C LEU A 444 -37.66 -40.82 21.93
N PRO A 445 -38.50 -41.39 22.79
CA PRO A 445 -39.41 -40.62 23.63
C PRO A 445 -38.72 -39.88 24.78
N GLY A 446 -37.48 -40.26 25.10
CA GLY A 446 -36.87 -39.90 26.37
C GLY A 446 -37.66 -40.49 27.54
N GLY A 447 -37.42 -39.96 28.73
CA GLY A 447 -37.92 -40.50 29.99
C GLY A 447 -36.81 -40.68 31.00
N THR A 448 -37.12 -41.35 32.10
CA THR A 448 -36.14 -41.64 33.15
C THR A 448 -35.72 -43.10 33.07
N PHE A 449 -34.41 -43.34 33.07
CA PHE A 449 -33.83 -44.69 33.10
C PHE A 449 -32.64 -44.74 34.06
N THR A 450 -32.27 -45.97 34.45
CA THR A 450 -31.04 -46.20 35.20
C THR A 450 -29.87 -46.34 34.22
N MET A 451 -28.92 -45.41 34.28
CA MET A 451 -27.64 -45.46 33.56
C MET A 451 -26.57 -46.13 34.43
N GLY A 452 -25.64 -46.84 33.80
CA GLY A 452 -24.56 -47.56 34.47
C GLY A 452 -24.94 -48.97 34.91
N ALA A 453 -23.98 -49.69 35.47
CA ALA A 453 -24.10 -51.09 35.89
C ALA A 453 -23.47 -51.33 37.26
N THR A 454 -23.79 -52.46 37.88
CA THR A 454 -23.20 -52.89 39.15
C THR A 454 -22.96 -54.39 39.20
N ARG A 455 -21.92 -54.82 39.91
CA ARG A 455 -21.66 -56.24 40.18
C ARG A 455 -22.53 -56.80 41.31
N GLU A 456 -23.30 -55.98 42.01
CA GLU A 456 -24.17 -56.42 43.08
C GLU A 456 -25.34 -57.25 42.51
N PRO A 457 -25.50 -58.54 42.86
CA PRO A 457 -26.51 -59.42 42.24
C PRO A 457 -27.96 -58.95 42.34
N ALA A 458 -28.28 -58.20 43.40
CA ALA A 458 -29.60 -57.61 43.62
C ALA A 458 -29.68 -56.12 43.23
N GLY A 459 -28.59 -55.55 42.70
CA GLY A 459 -28.51 -54.17 42.28
C GLY A 459 -29.19 -53.90 40.93
N PRO A 460 -29.60 -52.65 40.67
CA PRO A 460 -30.15 -52.28 39.37
C PRO A 460 -29.08 -52.40 38.28
N ASN A 461 -29.48 -52.85 37.08
CA ASN A 461 -28.56 -53.13 35.97
C ASN A 461 -27.38 -54.03 36.38
N HIS A 462 -27.69 -55.16 37.05
CA HIS A 462 -26.67 -56.10 37.46
C HIS A 462 -25.91 -56.67 36.25
N ASP A 463 -24.60 -56.50 36.26
CA ASP A 463 -23.66 -57.10 35.34
C ASP A 463 -22.46 -57.65 36.13
N PRO A 464 -22.24 -58.98 36.15
CA PRO A 464 -21.11 -59.58 36.85
C PRO A 464 -19.74 -59.14 36.28
N GLN A 465 -19.71 -58.61 35.06
CA GLN A 465 -18.51 -58.13 34.37
C GLN A 465 -18.34 -56.60 34.41
N ALA A 466 -19.24 -55.86 35.10
CA ALA A 466 -19.20 -54.40 35.14
C ALA A 466 -17.83 -53.86 35.57
N GLY A 467 -17.33 -52.83 34.87
CA GLY A 467 -16.13 -52.08 35.24
C GLY A 467 -16.32 -51.20 36.49
N SER A 468 -15.23 -50.70 37.07
CA SER A 468 -15.30 -49.77 38.22
C SER A 468 -15.79 -48.36 37.83
N ASP A 469 -15.62 -48.00 36.58
CA ASP A 469 -16.03 -46.75 35.93
C ASP A 469 -17.49 -46.76 35.45
N GLN A 470 -18.13 -47.94 35.40
CA GLN A 470 -19.52 -48.10 34.94
C GLN A 470 -20.56 -47.87 36.05
N GLY A 471 -20.13 -47.63 37.29
CA GLY A 471 -20.99 -47.46 38.46
C GLY A 471 -20.75 -46.15 39.22
N PRO A 472 -21.61 -45.83 40.21
CA PRO A 472 -22.82 -46.56 40.55
C PRO A 472 -23.96 -46.29 39.56
N PRO A 473 -24.89 -47.24 39.39
CA PRO A 473 -26.10 -47.00 38.62
C PRO A 473 -26.87 -45.79 39.18
N HIS A 474 -27.31 -44.89 38.30
CA HIS A 474 -27.98 -43.65 38.69
C HIS A 474 -29.11 -43.28 37.73
N GLN A 475 -30.09 -42.51 38.20
CA GLN A 475 -31.23 -42.10 37.37
C GLN A 475 -30.85 -40.94 36.46
N VAL A 476 -31.14 -41.07 35.17
CA VAL A 476 -30.98 -40.01 34.19
C VAL A 476 -32.32 -39.75 33.51
N THR A 477 -32.72 -38.49 33.43
CA THR A 477 -33.94 -38.05 32.72
C THR A 477 -33.56 -37.35 31.42
N LEU A 478 -34.06 -37.87 30.30
CA LEU A 478 -33.84 -37.32 28.97
C LEU A 478 -35.16 -36.79 28.38
N SER A 479 -35.12 -35.64 27.72
CA SER A 479 -36.18 -35.23 26.80
C SER A 479 -36.17 -36.12 25.56
N ALA A 480 -37.28 -36.16 24.80
CA ALA A 480 -37.32 -36.83 23.50
C ALA A 480 -36.20 -36.32 22.56
N PHE A 481 -35.59 -37.21 21.79
CA PHE A 481 -34.45 -36.92 20.93
C PHE A 481 -34.37 -37.89 19.75
N PHE A 482 -33.66 -37.49 18.71
CA PHE A 482 -33.36 -38.36 17.56
C PHE A 482 -32.04 -39.10 17.79
N LEU A 483 -32.01 -40.40 17.45
CA LEU A 483 -30.78 -41.20 17.46
C LEU A 483 -30.64 -41.95 16.12
N GLY A 484 -29.41 -42.08 15.62
CA GLY A 484 -29.12 -42.85 14.42
C GLY A 484 -29.60 -44.30 14.57
N LYS A 485 -30.36 -44.79 13.58
CA LYS A 485 -30.83 -46.19 13.54
C LYS A 485 -29.66 -47.19 13.40
N TYR A 486 -28.61 -46.72 12.74
CA TYR A 486 -27.40 -47.42 12.34
C TYR A 486 -26.21 -46.51 12.61
N GLU A 487 -25.01 -47.08 12.69
CA GLU A 487 -23.78 -46.30 12.59
C GLU A 487 -23.72 -45.59 11.22
N VAL A 488 -22.99 -44.48 11.15
CA VAL A 488 -22.83 -43.74 9.89
C VAL A 488 -22.04 -44.59 8.90
N THR A 489 -22.61 -44.82 7.72
CA THR A 489 -21.95 -45.63 6.70
C THR A 489 -20.87 -44.86 5.95
N ARG A 490 -19.98 -45.57 5.27
CA ARG A 490 -18.95 -44.99 4.43
C ARG A 490 -19.51 -44.12 3.29
N GLY A 491 -20.62 -44.55 2.69
CA GLY A 491 -21.31 -43.76 1.67
C GLY A 491 -21.87 -42.46 2.25
N GLN A 492 -22.47 -42.52 3.43
CA GLN A 492 -22.99 -41.35 4.13
C GLN A 492 -21.87 -40.39 4.54
N TRP A 493 -20.77 -40.92 5.09
CA TRP A 493 -19.60 -40.13 5.47
C TRP A 493 -19.00 -39.36 4.30
N ALA A 494 -18.79 -40.01 3.16
CA ALA A 494 -18.22 -39.37 1.97
C ALA A 494 -19.05 -38.16 1.51
N ARG A 495 -20.38 -38.23 1.65
CA ARG A 495 -21.30 -37.14 1.31
C ARG A 495 -21.38 -36.06 2.38
N SER A 496 -21.46 -36.44 3.66
CA SER A 496 -21.70 -35.49 4.75
C SER A 496 -20.44 -34.78 5.24
N SER A 497 -19.28 -35.43 5.19
CA SER A 497 -18.01 -34.86 5.68
C SER A 497 -17.31 -33.98 4.63
N GLY A 498 -17.54 -34.24 3.34
CA GLY A 498 -16.75 -33.66 2.24
C GLY A 498 -15.29 -34.11 2.25
N ARG A 499 -14.97 -35.20 2.95
CA ARG A 499 -13.62 -35.77 3.08
C ARG A 499 -13.54 -37.14 2.41
N PRO A 500 -12.34 -37.58 1.99
CA PRO A 500 -12.14 -38.96 1.56
C PRO A 500 -12.54 -39.95 2.66
N ASP A 501 -13.03 -41.12 2.25
CA ASP A 501 -13.32 -42.23 3.15
C ASP A 501 -12.03 -42.72 3.84
N PRO A 502 -11.89 -42.55 5.17
CA PRO A 502 -10.67 -42.88 5.89
C PRO A 502 -10.57 -44.38 6.21
N SER A 503 -11.64 -45.16 6.01
CA SER A 503 -11.73 -46.56 6.43
C SER A 503 -10.54 -47.37 5.91
N PHE A 504 -9.96 -48.16 6.80
CA PHE A 504 -8.93 -49.15 6.53
C PHE A 504 -9.46 -50.31 5.69
N TRP A 505 -10.67 -50.83 5.94
CA TRP A 505 -11.16 -52.05 5.27
C TRP A 505 -11.77 -51.80 3.87
N LYS A 506 -10.94 -51.49 2.88
CA LYS A 506 -11.31 -51.26 1.46
C LYS A 506 -11.07 -52.49 0.57
N ALA A 507 -11.42 -52.40 -0.71
CA ALA A 507 -11.20 -53.48 -1.68
C ALA A 507 -9.73 -53.94 -1.73
N GLU A 508 -8.80 -53.00 -1.58
CA GLU A 508 -7.36 -53.21 -1.69
C GLU A 508 -6.76 -53.87 -0.43
N THR A 509 -7.38 -53.65 0.74
CA THR A 509 -6.82 -54.04 2.04
C THR A 509 -7.55 -55.23 2.67
N SER A 510 -8.83 -55.45 2.32
CA SER A 510 -9.64 -56.52 2.88
C SER A 510 -9.42 -57.87 2.18
N GLY A 511 -8.86 -57.87 0.97
CA GLY A 511 -8.80 -59.07 0.13
C GLY A 511 -10.20 -59.63 -0.14
N ASN A 512 -10.45 -60.88 0.26
CA ASN A 512 -11.77 -61.53 0.16
C ASN A 512 -12.64 -61.40 1.43
N ARG A 513 -12.19 -60.64 2.45
CA ARG A 513 -12.86 -60.56 3.76
C ARG A 513 -14.08 -59.64 3.75
N VAL A 514 -14.15 -58.70 2.81
CA VAL A 514 -15.33 -57.87 2.59
C VAL A 514 -15.74 -57.93 1.13
N GLN A 515 -17.03 -58.14 0.89
CA GLN A 515 -17.55 -58.16 -0.48
C GLN A 515 -17.60 -56.74 -1.07
N ALA A 516 -16.97 -56.56 -2.23
CA ALA A 516 -16.83 -55.26 -2.88
C ALA A 516 -18.14 -54.44 -3.10
N PRO A 517 -19.28 -55.05 -3.42
CA PRO A 517 -20.54 -54.31 -3.59
C PRO A 517 -21.11 -53.73 -2.29
N ALA A 518 -20.65 -54.18 -1.12
CA ALA A 518 -21.23 -53.83 0.17
C ALA A 518 -20.53 -52.67 0.88
N TYR A 519 -19.31 -52.26 0.48
CA TYR A 519 -18.47 -51.31 1.24
C TYR A 519 -19.18 -50.02 1.63
N SER A 520 -20.02 -49.47 0.75
CA SER A 520 -20.73 -48.22 1.02
C SER A 520 -21.70 -48.31 2.20
N ARG A 521 -22.10 -49.53 2.61
CA ARG A 521 -23.01 -49.82 3.73
C ARG A 521 -22.30 -50.27 5.00
N HIS A 522 -21.00 -50.51 4.96
CA HIS A 522 -20.24 -50.74 6.18
C HIS A 522 -20.13 -49.41 6.95
N PRO A 523 -20.04 -49.46 8.29
CA PRO A 523 -19.76 -48.28 9.09
C PRO A 523 -18.44 -47.65 8.65
N VAL A 524 -18.35 -46.32 8.70
CA VAL A 524 -17.07 -45.63 8.55
C VAL A 524 -16.22 -45.86 9.79
N GLU A 525 -14.94 -46.15 9.60
CA GLU A 525 -13.95 -46.31 10.67
C GLU A 525 -12.64 -45.58 10.31
N GLN A 526 -11.63 -45.60 11.19
CA GLN A 526 -10.49 -44.66 11.16
C GLN A 526 -10.91 -43.17 11.25
N VAL A 527 -11.97 -42.87 12.00
CA VAL A 527 -12.42 -41.50 12.27
C VAL A 527 -12.16 -41.13 13.72
N SER A 528 -11.64 -39.92 13.95
CA SER A 528 -11.51 -39.35 15.28
C SER A 528 -12.80 -38.64 15.72
N TRP A 529 -12.97 -38.43 17.03
CA TRP A 529 -14.07 -37.63 17.57
C TRP A 529 -14.16 -36.24 16.91
N THR A 530 -13.02 -35.58 16.69
CA THR A 530 -12.95 -34.25 16.06
C THR A 530 -13.40 -34.27 14.61
N ASP A 531 -13.12 -35.35 13.87
CA ASP A 531 -13.61 -35.53 12.51
C ASP A 531 -15.13 -35.68 12.50
N CYS A 532 -15.68 -36.50 13.41
CA CYS A 532 -17.11 -36.71 13.57
C CYS A 532 -17.84 -35.42 13.94
N ASP A 533 -17.40 -34.70 14.99
CA ASP A 533 -18.03 -33.46 15.45
C ASP A 533 -18.02 -32.38 14.34
N GLY A 534 -16.88 -32.21 13.66
CA GLY A 534 -16.76 -31.27 12.55
C GLY A 534 -17.66 -31.60 11.37
N ALA A 535 -17.71 -32.87 10.95
CA ALA A 535 -18.54 -33.31 9.83
C ALA A 535 -20.04 -33.23 10.15
N PHE A 536 -20.44 -33.66 11.34
CA PHE A 536 -21.84 -33.72 11.74
C PHE A 536 -22.42 -32.34 11.99
N ARG A 537 -21.69 -31.42 12.65
CA ARG A 537 -22.17 -30.04 12.84
C ARG A 537 -22.43 -29.34 11.51
N ARG A 538 -21.60 -29.58 10.49
CA ARG A 538 -21.82 -29.06 9.12
C ARG A 538 -23.11 -29.60 8.51
N ALA A 539 -23.40 -30.86 8.76
CA ALA A 539 -24.61 -31.52 8.27
C ALA A 539 -25.86 -31.23 9.13
N GLY A 540 -25.76 -30.49 10.24
CA GLY A 540 -26.87 -30.24 11.17
C GLY A 540 -27.13 -31.38 12.17
N LEU A 541 -26.15 -32.26 12.36
CA LEU A 541 -26.16 -33.37 13.30
C LEU A 541 -25.19 -33.12 14.47
N VAL A 542 -25.35 -33.89 15.55
CA VAL A 542 -24.45 -33.90 16.71
C VAL A 542 -24.26 -35.34 17.18
N LEU A 543 -23.14 -35.62 17.86
CA LEU A 543 -22.95 -36.89 18.55
C LEU A 543 -23.93 -37.01 19.73
N PRO A 544 -24.43 -38.23 20.04
CA PRO A 544 -25.20 -38.44 21.26
C PRO A 544 -24.31 -38.20 22.48
N THR A 545 -24.91 -37.73 23.58
CA THR A 545 -24.24 -37.87 24.88
C THR A 545 -24.22 -39.35 25.26
N GLU A 546 -23.27 -39.78 26.08
CA GLU A 546 -23.21 -41.16 26.58
C GLU A 546 -24.55 -41.64 27.15
N ALA A 547 -25.24 -40.81 27.94
CA ALA A 547 -26.56 -41.14 28.48
C ALA A 547 -27.64 -41.38 27.40
N ARG A 548 -27.58 -40.66 26.27
CA ARG A 548 -28.51 -40.83 25.15
C ARG A 548 -28.19 -42.13 24.41
N TRP A 549 -26.91 -42.42 24.24
CA TRP A 549 -26.45 -43.67 23.64
C TRP A 549 -26.85 -44.87 24.49
N GLU A 550 -26.58 -44.87 25.80
CA GLU A 550 -26.94 -45.98 26.69
C GLU A 550 -28.46 -46.15 26.80
N TYR A 551 -29.24 -45.05 26.86
CA TYR A 551 -30.71 -45.11 26.82
C TYR A 551 -31.20 -45.81 25.54
N GLY A 552 -30.63 -45.42 24.40
CA GLY A 552 -30.90 -46.05 23.11
C GLY A 552 -30.52 -47.52 23.10
N CYS A 553 -29.31 -47.84 23.56
CA CYS A 553 -28.76 -49.19 23.61
C CYS A 553 -29.64 -50.14 24.44
N ARG A 554 -29.98 -49.74 25.67
CA ARG A 554 -30.80 -50.55 26.59
C ARG A 554 -32.22 -50.76 26.10
N ALA A 555 -32.82 -49.76 25.43
CA ALA A 555 -34.20 -49.81 24.94
C ALA A 555 -35.23 -50.35 25.98
N GLY A 556 -35.05 -49.98 27.25
CA GLY A 556 -35.91 -50.39 28.37
C GLY A 556 -35.48 -51.66 29.10
N THR A 557 -34.41 -52.33 28.69
CA THR A 557 -33.84 -53.47 29.42
C THR A 557 -32.97 -53.03 30.60
N SER A 558 -32.86 -53.89 31.60
CA SER A 558 -31.94 -53.75 32.75
C SER A 558 -30.84 -54.81 32.76
N THR A 559 -30.64 -55.49 31.62
CA THR A 559 -29.63 -56.53 31.45
C THR A 559 -28.34 -55.95 30.87
N PRO A 560 -27.20 -56.68 30.96
CA PRO A 560 -25.95 -56.27 30.31
C PRO A 560 -26.09 -56.10 28.79
N TRP A 561 -26.89 -56.96 28.16
CA TRP A 561 -27.18 -56.89 26.72
C TRP A 561 -28.65 -56.57 26.50
N ASN A 562 -28.97 -55.82 25.45
CA ASN A 562 -30.35 -55.50 25.08
C ASN A 562 -31.17 -56.73 24.63
N TYR A 563 -30.48 -57.84 24.35
CA TYR A 563 -31.05 -59.13 23.99
C TYR A 563 -31.03 -60.15 25.14
N GLY A 564 -30.55 -59.79 26.34
CA GLY A 564 -30.65 -60.63 27.53
C GLY A 564 -29.44 -60.55 28.47
N ALA A 565 -29.43 -61.44 29.48
CA ALA A 565 -28.37 -61.49 30.48
C ALA A 565 -27.16 -62.35 30.07
N ASP A 566 -27.32 -63.25 29.10
CA ASP A 566 -26.27 -64.14 28.61
C ASP A 566 -25.59 -63.53 27.37
N GLY A 567 -24.36 -63.05 27.53
CA GLY A 567 -23.54 -62.56 26.42
C GLY A 567 -23.18 -63.65 25.41
N GLY A 568 -23.43 -64.91 25.74
CA GLY A 568 -23.25 -66.02 24.84
C GLY A 568 -24.27 -66.14 23.70
N GLY A 569 -25.37 -65.38 23.78
CA GLY A 569 -26.41 -65.33 22.76
C GLY A 569 -26.13 -64.36 21.59
N PHE A 570 -24.90 -63.87 21.40
CA PHE A 570 -24.65 -62.75 20.48
C PHE A 570 -24.87 -63.07 18.99
N VAL A 571 -24.89 -64.35 18.58
CA VAL A 571 -25.08 -64.73 17.17
C VAL A 571 -26.46 -64.24 16.69
N GLY A 572 -26.45 -63.38 15.66
CA GLY A 572 -27.66 -62.71 15.17
C GLY A 572 -27.99 -61.39 15.87
N HIS A 573 -27.25 -61.01 16.91
CA HIS A 573 -27.42 -59.78 17.70
C HIS A 573 -26.22 -58.83 17.67
N ALA A 574 -25.00 -59.33 17.43
CA ALA A 574 -23.80 -58.51 17.36
C ALA A 574 -22.72 -59.14 16.47
N ASN A 575 -21.80 -58.29 15.99
CA ASN A 575 -20.55 -58.66 15.35
C ASN A 575 -19.40 -58.56 16.35
N LEU A 576 -18.82 -59.69 16.75
CA LEU A 576 -17.76 -59.79 17.74
C LEU A 576 -16.64 -60.71 17.25
N ALA A 577 -15.46 -60.62 17.86
CA ALA A 577 -14.35 -61.49 17.49
C ALA A 577 -14.71 -62.98 17.74
N ASP A 578 -14.95 -63.72 16.67
CA ASP A 578 -15.38 -65.13 16.73
C ASP A 578 -14.67 -66.02 15.69
N LYS A 579 -15.28 -67.16 15.32
CA LYS A 579 -14.72 -68.06 14.30
C LYS A 579 -14.42 -67.35 12.97
N SER A 580 -15.29 -66.48 12.45
CA SER A 580 -15.06 -65.76 11.19
C SER A 580 -13.85 -64.82 11.28
N TYR A 581 -13.70 -64.14 12.41
CA TYR A 581 -12.52 -63.33 12.71
C TYR A 581 -11.24 -64.19 12.76
N GLY A 582 -11.27 -65.31 13.48
CA GLY A 582 -10.16 -66.26 13.58
C GLY A 582 -9.74 -66.84 12.22
N GLU A 583 -10.69 -67.25 11.37
CA GLU A 583 -10.43 -67.74 10.02
C GLU A 583 -9.89 -66.64 9.09
N GLY A 584 -10.40 -65.41 9.24
CA GLY A 584 -9.98 -64.25 8.45
C GLY A 584 -8.54 -63.80 8.75
N PHE A 585 -8.13 -63.85 10.02
CA PHE A 585 -6.83 -63.32 10.47
C PHE A 585 -5.79 -64.40 10.80
N GLY A 586 -6.19 -65.65 10.98
CA GLY A 586 -5.27 -66.75 11.25
C GLY A 586 -4.44 -66.55 12.53
N PRO A 587 -3.14 -66.88 12.54
CA PRO A 587 -2.30 -66.82 13.76
C PRO A 587 -2.14 -65.43 14.38
N THR A 588 -2.49 -64.36 13.67
CA THR A 588 -2.43 -62.97 14.15
C THR A 588 -3.75 -62.50 14.76
N ALA A 589 -4.78 -63.34 14.79
CA ALA A 589 -6.05 -63.01 15.42
C ALA A 589 -5.86 -62.81 16.93
N ALA A 590 -6.41 -61.72 17.46
CA ALA A 590 -6.59 -61.54 18.90
C ALA A 590 -7.52 -62.62 19.50
N THR A 591 -7.77 -62.52 20.81
CA THR A 591 -8.73 -63.39 21.50
C THR A 591 -10.10 -63.34 20.82
N HIS A 592 -10.65 -64.50 20.48
CA HIS A 592 -11.94 -64.66 19.79
C HIS A 592 -12.67 -65.90 20.34
N ASP A 593 -13.98 -65.98 20.09
CA ASP A 593 -14.81 -67.15 20.42
C ASP A 593 -14.92 -68.11 19.22
N PRO A 594 -14.17 -69.23 19.18
CA PRO A 594 -14.20 -70.15 18.05
C PRO A 594 -15.49 -71.00 17.97
N ALA A 595 -16.34 -70.98 19.00
CA ALA A 595 -17.57 -71.76 19.05
C ALA A 595 -18.77 -71.05 18.39
N ARG A 596 -18.64 -69.75 18.11
CA ARG A 596 -19.69 -68.91 17.52
C ARG A 596 -19.24 -68.35 16.17
N ASN A 597 -20.22 -68.00 15.35
CA ASN A 597 -20.01 -67.47 14.02
C ASN A 597 -21.14 -66.52 13.63
N ASP A 598 -20.84 -65.22 13.61
CA ASP A 598 -21.68 -64.12 13.14
C ASP A 598 -21.57 -63.90 11.63
N GLY A 599 -20.60 -64.55 10.97
CA GLY A 599 -20.36 -64.49 9.53
C GLY A 599 -19.47 -63.34 9.05
N HIS A 600 -18.92 -62.54 9.96
CA HIS A 600 -18.17 -61.33 9.64
C HIS A 600 -16.78 -61.34 10.26
N ALA A 601 -15.74 -61.40 9.42
CA ALA A 601 -14.35 -61.36 9.90
C ALA A 601 -13.90 -59.95 10.31
N VAL A 602 -14.55 -58.90 9.81
CA VAL A 602 -14.25 -57.49 10.09
C VAL A 602 -15.56 -56.76 10.39
N THR A 603 -15.77 -55.52 9.96
CA THR A 603 -17.09 -54.89 10.06
C THR A 603 -18.13 -55.61 9.20
N ALA A 604 -19.39 -55.56 9.62
CA ALA A 604 -20.56 -55.99 8.87
C ALA A 604 -21.25 -54.76 8.23
N PRO A 605 -22.03 -54.94 7.15
CA PRO A 605 -22.98 -53.91 6.73
C PRO A 605 -23.90 -53.52 7.88
N VAL A 606 -24.19 -52.23 8.04
CA VAL A 606 -25.09 -51.79 9.11
C VAL A 606 -26.50 -52.41 8.94
N GLY A 607 -27.13 -52.74 10.05
CA GLY A 607 -28.42 -53.43 10.11
C GLY A 607 -28.35 -54.93 9.85
N SER A 608 -27.16 -55.54 9.87
CA SER A 608 -27.01 -57.00 9.70
C SER A 608 -27.56 -57.80 10.87
N PHE A 609 -27.58 -57.22 12.07
CA PHE A 609 -28.03 -57.89 13.29
C PHE A 609 -29.41 -57.41 13.73
N ALA A 610 -30.04 -58.17 14.61
CA ALA A 610 -31.37 -57.88 15.12
C ALA A 610 -31.44 -56.50 15.79
N ALA A 611 -32.49 -55.74 15.47
CA ALA A 611 -32.76 -54.48 16.13
C ALA A 611 -33.18 -54.69 17.59
N ASN A 612 -32.87 -53.73 18.46
CA ASN A 612 -33.42 -53.70 19.81
C ASN A 612 -34.88 -53.22 19.83
N ALA A 613 -35.51 -53.12 21.01
CA ALA A 613 -36.91 -52.72 21.14
C ALA A 613 -37.22 -51.29 20.66
N PHE A 614 -36.20 -50.45 20.43
CA PHE A 614 -36.34 -49.12 19.83
C PHE A 614 -36.10 -49.12 18.31
N GLY A 615 -35.72 -50.24 17.72
CA GLY A 615 -35.44 -50.36 16.29
C GLY A 615 -34.00 -49.96 15.91
N LEU A 616 -33.11 -49.80 16.90
CA LEU A 616 -31.69 -49.49 16.70
C LEU A 616 -30.90 -50.78 16.51
N HIS A 617 -29.86 -50.74 15.68
CA HIS A 617 -29.05 -51.90 15.32
C HIS A 617 -27.59 -51.76 15.78
N ASP A 618 -26.88 -52.88 15.83
CA ASP A 618 -25.42 -52.98 15.91
C ASP A 618 -24.74 -52.43 17.18
N LEU A 619 -25.51 -52.02 18.18
CA LEU A 619 -25.10 -51.40 19.46
C LEU A 619 -24.16 -52.24 20.37
N HIS A 620 -23.93 -53.52 20.05
CA HIS A 620 -23.17 -54.46 20.88
C HIS A 620 -21.94 -55.06 20.16
N GLY A 621 -21.42 -54.39 19.13
CA GLY A 621 -20.26 -54.86 18.38
C GLY A 621 -20.01 -54.01 17.13
N ASN A 622 -19.48 -54.63 16.07
CA ASN A 622 -19.22 -54.00 14.77
C ASN A 622 -18.12 -52.91 14.77
N VAL A 623 -18.39 -51.74 15.35
CA VAL A 623 -17.41 -50.66 15.56
C VAL A 623 -17.68 -49.95 16.89
N VAL A 624 -16.66 -49.31 17.46
CA VAL A 624 -16.86 -48.40 18.60
C VAL A 624 -17.48 -47.09 18.11
N GLU A 625 -18.40 -46.52 18.90
CA GLU A 625 -19.13 -45.29 18.58
C GLU A 625 -18.68 -44.12 19.47
N TRP A 626 -18.46 -42.94 18.87
CA TRP A 626 -17.97 -41.71 19.51
C TRP A 626 -19.04 -40.86 20.19
#